data_AF-A0A522M7F8-F1
#
_entry.id   AF-A0A522M7F8-F1
#
_cell.length_a   1.000
_cell.length_b   1.000
_cell.length_c   1.000
_cell.angle_alpha   90.00
_cell.angle_beta   90.00
_cell.angle_gamma   90.00
#
_symmetry.space_group_name_H-M   'P 1'
#
loop_
_entity.id
_entity.type
_entity.pdbx_description
1 polymer ?
#
loop_
_entity_poly.entity_id
_entity_poly.type
_entity_poly.pdbx_seq_one_letter_code
_entity_poly.pdbx_strand_id
1 'polypeptide(L)'
;MQETQGVSGRHSLTELKTLLSRVATTDENLVQLARTRNDVLRHSSETGDTLLQFTSSTAGHTERQTAMAQERTALTREQTRLSTRSTELANIRTELGRERTTLANQRTDLAVARTDMARRRTSLAEGRTGFAQMRTRLAEERTGLASNRTELARERNRLAVDRTQFSVRRTDLAEERNHLAVTRTVRARARTKLSWQRTELARERTHLAFLRTGLSLLTLGIVFFRYFGVSWWSIFDVALILGSVFLIVQGASGYWKTHRRVQALEGLISGDEGFRDLETG
;
A
#
# COMPACT_ATOMS: atom_id res chain seq x y z
N MET A 1 -115.63 -164.36 -24.60
CA MET A 1 -116.02 -164.56 -23.19
C MET A 1 -116.00 -163.17 -22.57
N GLN A 2 -117.13 -162.47 -22.64
CA GLN A 2 -118.13 -162.33 -21.55
C GLN A 2 -117.68 -161.28 -20.53
N GLU A 3 -118.47 -160.33 -20.04
CA GLU A 3 -119.79 -159.80 -20.36
C GLU A 3 -120.03 -158.60 -19.42
N THR A 4 -121.02 -157.77 -19.77
CA THR A 4 -121.85 -156.88 -18.93
C THR A 4 -121.27 -155.64 -18.22
N GLN A 5 -121.54 -154.49 -18.85
CA GLN A 5 -122.44 -153.41 -18.41
C GLN A 5 -122.35 -152.83 -16.98
N GLY A 6 -122.19 -151.49 -16.91
CA GLY A 6 -123.33 -150.64 -16.51
C GLY A 6 -123.27 -149.83 -15.20
N VAL A 7 -123.22 -148.49 -15.37
CA VAL A 7 -124.05 -147.46 -14.69
C VAL A 7 -123.47 -146.62 -13.52
N SER A 8 -123.51 -145.29 -13.76
CA SER A 8 -123.67 -144.11 -12.88
C SER A 8 -122.56 -143.63 -11.93
N GLY A 9 -121.86 -142.57 -12.39
CA GLY A 9 -122.15 -141.20 -11.97
C GLY A 9 -122.03 -140.85 -10.48
N ARG A 10 -120.92 -140.19 -10.09
CA ARG A 10 -120.82 -139.11 -9.08
C ARG A 10 -119.37 -138.83 -8.58
N HIS A 11 -118.39 -138.60 -9.45
CA HIS A 11 -117.07 -138.10 -8.95
C HIS A 11 -116.42 -137.01 -9.84
N SER A 12 -117.17 -136.40 -10.78
CA SER A 12 -116.69 -135.38 -11.72
C SER A 12 -116.71 -133.92 -11.19
N LEU A 13 -116.92 -133.70 -9.89
CA LEU A 13 -117.05 -132.35 -9.30
C LEU A 13 -115.95 -131.99 -8.29
N THR A 14 -115.16 -132.96 -7.84
CA THR A 14 -114.06 -132.74 -6.89
C THR A 14 -112.77 -132.30 -7.59
N GLU A 15 -112.43 -132.86 -8.76
CA GLU A 15 -111.19 -132.53 -9.47
C GLU A 15 -111.21 -131.12 -10.08
N LEU A 16 -112.38 -130.65 -10.55
CA LEU A 16 -112.53 -129.29 -11.07
C LEU A 16 -112.39 -128.21 -9.99
N LYS A 17 -112.87 -128.47 -8.76
CA LYS A 17 -112.68 -127.54 -7.62
C LYS A 17 -111.22 -127.45 -7.20
N THR A 18 -110.50 -128.58 -7.21
CA THR A 18 -109.08 -128.58 -6.86
C THR A 18 -108.23 -127.84 -7.89
N LEU A 19 -108.53 -127.96 -9.19
CA LEU A 19 -107.80 -127.21 -10.22
C LEU A 19 -108.13 -125.72 -10.23
N LEU A 20 -109.39 -125.33 -9.97
CA LEU A 20 -109.76 -123.92 -9.86
C LEU A 20 -109.11 -123.24 -8.64
N SER A 21 -109.02 -123.93 -7.51
CA SER A 21 -108.30 -123.42 -6.33
C SER A 21 -106.80 -123.26 -6.59
N ARG A 22 -106.24 -124.11 -7.46
CA ARG A 22 -104.83 -124.09 -7.84
C ARG A 22 -104.51 -122.97 -8.83
N VAL A 23 -105.43 -122.66 -9.74
CA VAL A 23 -105.33 -121.47 -10.62
C VAL A 23 -105.46 -120.18 -9.81
N ALA A 24 -106.43 -120.10 -8.88
CA ALA A 24 -106.60 -118.94 -8.00
C ALA A 24 -105.37 -118.69 -7.12
N THR A 25 -104.79 -119.74 -6.52
CA THR A 25 -103.57 -119.61 -5.71
C THR A 25 -102.32 -119.31 -6.54
N THR A 26 -102.25 -119.73 -7.81
CA THR A 26 -101.14 -119.38 -8.70
C THR A 26 -101.22 -117.90 -9.11
N ASP A 27 -102.43 -117.39 -9.36
CA ASP A 27 -102.66 -115.97 -9.65
C ASP A 27 -102.35 -115.10 -8.43
N GLU A 28 -102.74 -115.55 -7.23
CA GLU A 28 -102.47 -114.86 -5.96
C GLU A 28 -100.97 -114.84 -5.62
N ASN A 29 -100.23 -115.90 -5.94
CA ASN A 29 -98.77 -115.96 -5.81
C ASN A 29 -98.05 -115.05 -6.82
N LEU A 30 -98.55 -114.93 -8.06
CA LEU A 30 -98.01 -113.98 -9.04
C LEU A 30 -98.24 -112.53 -8.61
N VAL A 31 -99.41 -112.25 -8.02
CA VAL A 31 -99.72 -110.93 -7.44
C VAL A 31 -98.81 -110.63 -6.23
N GLN A 32 -98.55 -111.60 -5.36
CA GLN A 32 -97.59 -111.43 -4.25
C GLN A 32 -96.15 -111.26 -4.73
N LEU A 33 -95.73 -111.98 -5.77
CA LEU A 33 -94.41 -111.83 -6.37
C LEU A 33 -94.25 -110.47 -7.08
N ALA A 34 -95.30 -109.98 -7.73
CA ALA A 34 -95.34 -108.65 -8.29
C ALA A 34 -95.25 -107.57 -7.20
N ARG A 35 -95.93 -107.76 -6.05
CA ARG A 35 -95.84 -106.86 -4.89
C ARG A 35 -94.44 -106.84 -4.28
N THR A 36 -93.87 -108.01 -3.97
CA THR A 36 -92.51 -108.11 -3.41
C THR A 36 -91.44 -107.58 -4.38
N ARG A 37 -91.59 -107.81 -5.69
CA ARG A 37 -90.75 -107.16 -6.71
C ARG A 37 -90.88 -105.64 -6.69
N ASN A 38 -92.10 -105.12 -6.52
CA ASN A 38 -92.34 -103.68 -6.43
C ASN A 38 -91.73 -103.08 -5.15
N ASP A 39 -91.86 -103.76 -4.01
CA ASP A 39 -91.28 -103.34 -2.74
C ASP A 39 -89.75 -103.34 -2.78
N VAL A 40 -89.12 -104.36 -3.39
CA VAL A 40 -87.67 -104.40 -3.60
C VAL A 40 -87.20 -103.30 -4.56
N LEU A 41 -87.96 -103.00 -5.62
CA LEU A 41 -87.66 -101.88 -6.52
C LEU A 41 -87.80 -100.52 -5.82
N ARG A 42 -88.81 -100.35 -4.95
CA ARG A 42 -88.94 -99.15 -4.11
C ARG A 42 -87.75 -99.02 -3.17
N HIS A 43 -87.36 -100.08 -2.49
CA HIS A 43 -86.24 -100.04 -1.56
C HIS A 43 -84.90 -99.80 -2.26
N SER A 44 -84.70 -100.38 -3.45
CA SER A 44 -83.54 -100.10 -4.29
C SER A 44 -83.54 -98.65 -4.81
N SER A 45 -84.71 -98.08 -5.09
CA SER A 45 -84.85 -96.66 -5.47
C SER A 45 -84.55 -95.74 -4.29
N GLU A 46 -85.10 -96.02 -3.10
CA GLU A 46 -84.84 -95.26 -1.87
C GLU A 46 -83.36 -95.34 -1.44
N THR A 47 -82.74 -96.52 -1.59
CA THR A 47 -81.30 -96.68 -1.33
C THR A 47 -80.46 -95.95 -2.39
N GLY A 48 -80.91 -95.94 -3.65
CA GLY A 48 -80.31 -95.13 -4.72
C GLY A 48 -80.41 -93.63 -4.45
N ASP A 49 -81.58 -93.15 -4.01
CA ASP A 49 -81.85 -91.74 -3.70
C ASP A 49 -81.02 -91.27 -2.49
N THR A 50 -80.91 -92.09 -1.45
CA THR A 50 -80.07 -91.79 -0.27
C THR A 50 -78.58 -91.80 -0.61
N LEU A 51 -78.12 -92.70 -1.49
CA LEU A 51 -76.74 -92.67 -2.01
C LEU A 51 -76.50 -91.41 -2.85
N LEU A 52 -77.43 -91.04 -3.73
CA LEU A 52 -77.35 -89.81 -4.52
C LEU A 52 -77.32 -88.55 -3.63
N GLN A 53 -78.11 -88.55 -2.55
CA GLN A 53 -78.10 -87.49 -1.54
C GLN A 53 -76.77 -87.44 -0.77
N PHE A 54 -76.20 -88.59 -0.41
CA PHE A 54 -74.89 -88.66 0.24
C PHE A 54 -73.75 -88.25 -0.71
N THR A 55 -73.77 -88.68 -1.98
CA THR A 55 -72.77 -88.30 -2.98
C THR A 55 -72.86 -86.82 -3.33
N SER A 56 -74.07 -86.25 -3.42
CA SER A 56 -74.26 -84.81 -3.63
C SER A 56 -73.84 -83.98 -2.42
N SER A 57 -74.12 -84.44 -1.19
CA SER A 57 -73.63 -83.82 0.03
C SER A 57 -72.10 -83.88 0.14
N THR A 58 -71.50 -85.03 -0.17
CA THR A 58 -70.05 -85.24 -0.17
C THR A 58 -69.38 -84.39 -1.26
N ALA A 59 -69.94 -84.35 -2.47
CA ALA A 59 -69.49 -83.48 -3.55
C ALA A 59 -69.54 -82.00 -3.11
N GLY A 60 -70.65 -81.56 -2.51
CA GLY A 60 -70.79 -80.19 -1.98
C GLY A 60 -69.84 -79.87 -0.82
N HIS A 61 -69.43 -80.87 -0.02
CA HIS A 61 -68.40 -80.71 1.01
C HIS A 61 -67.01 -80.59 0.40
N THR A 62 -66.68 -81.41 -0.62
CA THR A 62 -65.42 -81.30 -1.36
C THR A 62 -65.30 -79.98 -2.10
N GLU A 63 -66.39 -79.47 -2.68
CA GLU A 63 -66.45 -78.17 -3.34
C GLU A 63 -66.24 -77.01 -2.35
N ARG A 64 -66.85 -77.07 -1.15
CA ARG A 64 -66.56 -76.10 -0.09
C ARG A 64 -65.11 -76.17 0.38
N GLN A 65 -64.54 -77.37 0.52
CA GLN A 65 -63.14 -77.52 0.90
C GLN A 65 -62.18 -76.97 -0.15
N THR A 66 -62.44 -77.21 -1.44
CA THR A 66 -61.63 -76.64 -2.53
C THR A 66 -61.79 -75.14 -2.61
N ALA A 67 -63.00 -74.60 -2.45
CA ALA A 67 -63.24 -73.15 -2.38
C ALA A 67 -62.49 -72.50 -1.20
N MET A 68 -62.55 -73.10 0.01
CA MET A 68 -61.79 -72.63 1.17
C MET A 68 -60.28 -72.74 0.98
N ALA A 69 -59.79 -73.80 0.32
CA ALA A 69 -58.37 -73.95 -0.02
C ALA A 69 -57.90 -72.88 -1.02
N GLN A 70 -58.73 -72.55 -2.01
CA GLN A 70 -58.48 -71.45 -2.95
C GLN A 70 -58.44 -70.10 -2.22
N GLU A 71 -59.38 -69.84 -1.30
CA GLU A 71 -59.42 -68.62 -0.50
C GLU A 71 -58.20 -68.50 0.41
N ARG A 72 -57.80 -69.56 1.11
CA ARG A 72 -56.55 -69.59 1.91
C ARG A 72 -55.32 -69.32 1.06
N THR A 73 -55.26 -69.86 -0.15
CA THR A 73 -54.14 -69.60 -1.06
C THR A 73 -54.15 -68.15 -1.52
N ALA A 74 -55.31 -67.57 -1.83
CA ALA A 74 -55.45 -66.16 -2.17
C ALA A 74 -55.03 -65.25 -1.00
N LEU A 75 -55.45 -65.57 0.23
CA LEU A 75 -55.07 -64.84 1.43
C LEU A 75 -53.55 -64.88 1.69
N THR A 76 -52.94 -66.06 1.49
CA THR A 76 -51.48 -66.23 1.61
C THR A 76 -50.73 -65.40 0.57
N ARG A 77 -51.24 -65.32 -0.67
CA ARG A 77 -50.68 -64.45 -1.71
C ARG A 77 -50.77 -62.98 -1.34
N GLU A 78 -51.92 -62.52 -0.84
CA GLU A 78 -52.05 -61.12 -0.39
C GLU A 78 -51.14 -60.83 0.81
N GLN A 79 -51.02 -61.76 1.77
CA GLN A 79 -50.11 -61.59 2.90
C GLN A 79 -48.64 -61.51 2.46
N THR A 80 -48.25 -62.32 1.47
CA THR A 80 -46.92 -62.23 0.84
C THR A 80 -46.75 -60.87 0.15
N ARG A 81 -47.75 -60.42 -0.62
CA ARG A 81 -47.73 -59.13 -1.31
C ARG A 81 -47.59 -57.95 -0.35
N LEU A 82 -48.32 -57.98 0.76
CA LEU A 82 -48.23 -56.99 1.83
C LEU A 82 -46.85 -57.02 2.50
N SER A 83 -46.28 -58.21 2.74
CA SER A 83 -44.93 -58.36 3.28
C SER A 83 -43.87 -57.78 2.35
N THR A 84 -43.97 -58.03 1.03
CA THR A 84 -43.08 -57.43 0.03
C THR A 84 -43.19 -55.92 0.02
N ARG A 85 -44.42 -55.36 -0.02
CA ARG A 85 -44.64 -53.91 0.07
C ARG A 85 -44.10 -53.30 1.36
N SER A 86 -44.26 -53.99 2.50
CA SER A 86 -43.70 -53.54 3.78
C SER A 86 -42.18 -53.45 3.72
N THR A 87 -41.53 -54.41 3.05
CA THR A 87 -40.08 -54.44 2.88
C THR A 87 -39.61 -53.32 1.93
N GLU A 88 -40.31 -53.10 0.82
CA GLU A 88 -40.05 -51.98 -0.10
C GLU A 88 -40.17 -50.63 0.60
N LEU A 89 -41.23 -50.42 1.39
CA LEU A 89 -41.41 -49.20 2.17
C LEU A 89 -40.30 -49.00 3.22
N ALA A 90 -39.84 -50.07 3.86
CA ALA A 90 -38.72 -50.01 4.80
C ALA A 90 -37.41 -49.61 4.10
N ASN A 91 -37.17 -50.13 2.89
CA ASN A 91 -36.01 -49.77 2.07
C ASN A 91 -36.06 -48.30 1.63
N ILE A 92 -37.21 -47.83 1.13
CA ILE A 92 -37.42 -46.42 0.76
C ILE A 92 -37.18 -45.50 1.95
N ARG A 93 -37.71 -45.85 3.14
CA ARG A 93 -37.50 -45.08 4.36
C ARG A 93 -36.03 -44.99 4.76
N THR A 94 -35.28 -46.08 4.59
CA THR A 94 -33.85 -46.13 4.88
C THR A 94 -33.07 -45.24 3.91
N GLU A 95 -33.39 -45.31 2.62
CA GLU A 95 -32.72 -44.51 1.59
C GLU A 95 -33.00 -43.01 1.75
N LEU A 96 -34.25 -42.64 2.01
CA LEU A 96 -34.61 -41.26 2.34
C LEU A 96 -33.87 -40.77 3.61
N GLY A 97 -33.64 -41.66 4.58
CA GLY A 97 -32.81 -41.37 5.76
C GLY A 97 -31.35 -41.08 5.41
N ARG A 98 -30.77 -41.84 4.48
CA ARG A 98 -29.41 -41.59 3.97
C ARG A 98 -29.32 -40.27 3.23
N GLU A 99 -30.24 -39.98 2.30
CA GLU A 99 -30.27 -38.71 1.56
C GLU A 99 -30.38 -37.51 2.49
N ARG A 100 -31.26 -37.57 3.52
CA ARG A 100 -31.37 -36.52 4.53
C ARG A 100 -30.06 -36.28 5.27
N THR A 101 -29.32 -37.33 5.58
CA THR A 101 -28.02 -37.24 6.25
C THR A 101 -26.98 -36.60 5.33
N THR A 102 -26.92 -37.02 4.06
CA THR A 102 -26.03 -36.41 3.06
C THR A 102 -26.33 -34.92 2.86
N LEU A 103 -27.60 -34.55 2.77
CA LEU A 103 -28.02 -33.16 2.60
C LEU A 103 -27.71 -32.30 3.84
N ALA A 104 -27.81 -32.88 5.04
CA ALA A 104 -27.40 -32.23 6.28
C ALA A 104 -25.89 -31.98 6.34
N ASN A 105 -25.08 -32.94 5.89
CA ASN A 105 -23.63 -32.78 5.79
C ASN A 105 -23.25 -31.68 4.78
N GLN A 106 -23.83 -31.71 3.58
CA GLN A 106 -23.61 -30.66 2.57
C GLN A 106 -23.98 -29.25 3.06
N ARG A 107 -25.08 -29.13 3.82
CA ARG A 107 -25.46 -27.85 4.46
C ARG A 107 -24.43 -27.38 5.47
N THR A 108 -23.85 -28.30 6.23
CA THR A 108 -22.79 -28.01 7.20
C THR A 108 -21.51 -27.56 6.49
N ASP A 109 -21.08 -28.27 5.45
CA ASP A 109 -19.91 -27.91 4.66
C ASP A 109 -20.06 -26.54 3.99
N LEU A 110 -21.25 -26.24 3.46
CA LEU A 110 -21.54 -24.93 2.88
C LEU A 110 -21.50 -23.81 3.93
N ALA A 111 -21.98 -24.08 5.16
CA ALA A 111 -21.93 -23.11 6.25
C ALA A 111 -20.48 -22.82 6.67
N VAL A 112 -19.63 -23.84 6.73
CA VAL A 112 -18.18 -23.70 6.97
C VAL A 112 -17.51 -22.91 5.86
N ALA A 113 -17.76 -23.25 4.59
CA ALA A 113 -17.21 -22.54 3.45
C ALA A 113 -17.60 -21.04 3.44
N ARG A 114 -18.84 -20.71 3.83
CA ARG A 114 -19.30 -19.33 3.97
C ARG A 114 -18.55 -18.58 5.09
N THR A 115 -18.31 -19.21 6.23
CA THR A 115 -17.57 -18.60 7.33
C THR A 115 -16.10 -18.41 6.97
N ASP A 116 -15.48 -19.35 6.27
CA ASP A 116 -14.11 -19.22 5.75
C ASP A 116 -13.98 -18.08 4.72
N MET A 117 -14.92 -17.98 3.79
CA MET A 117 -14.94 -16.87 2.83
C MET A 117 -15.11 -15.53 3.53
N ALA A 118 -15.97 -15.44 4.55
CA ALA A 118 -16.14 -14.22 5.34
C ALA A 118 -14.82 -13.82 6.03
N ARG A 119 -14.13 -14.77 6.67
CA ARG A 119 -12.82 -14.54 7.30
C ARG A 119 -11.77 -14.05 6.29
N ARG A 120 -11.68 -14.67 5.11
CA ARG A 120 -10.77 -14.25 4.03
C ARG A 120 -11.06 -12.82 3.55
N ARG A 121 -12.34 -12.43 3.45
CA ARG A 121 -12.73 -11.06 3.08
C ARG A 121 -12.29 -10.05 4.13
N THR A 122 -12.45 -10.36 5.42
CA THR A 122 -11.98 -9.50 6.52
C THR A 122 -10.47 -9.31 6.47
N SER A 123 -9.70 -10.40 6.37
CA SER A 123 -8.23 -10.33 6.29
C SER A 123 -7.74 -9.53 5.07
N LEU A 124 -8.40 -9.69 3.91
CA LEU A 124 -8.07 -8.90 2.73
C LEU A 124 -8.39 -7.41 2.92
N ALA A 125 -9.49 -7.08 3.59
CA ALA A 125 -9.86 -5.71 3.91
C ALA A 125 -8.84 -5.06 4.87
N GLU A 126 -8.40 -5.77 5.90
CA GLU A 126 -7.33 -5.33 6.80
C GLU A 126 -6.02 -5.08 6.05
N GLY A 127 -5.62 -6.01 5.17
CA GLY A 127 -4.42 -5.84 4.34
C GLY A 127 -4.50 -4.61 3.41
N ARG A 128 -5.68 -4.34 2.83
CA ARG A 128 -5.91 -3.12 2.03
C ARG A 128 -5.79 -1.85 2.87
N THR A 129 -6.32 -1.85 4.09
CA THR A 129 -6.19 -0.73 5.03
C THR A 129 -4.73 -0.49 5.42
N GLY A 130 -3.98 -1.55 5.76
CA GLY A 130 -2.56 -1.44 6.08
C GLY A 130 -1.73 -0.89 4.92
N PHE A 131 -1.99 -1.34 3.70
CA PHE A 131 -1.31 -0.82 2.51
C PHE A 131 -1.65 0.66 2.23
N ALA A 132 -2.92 1.06 2.44
CA ALA A 132 -3.33 2.45 2.32
C ALA A 132 -2.60 3.35 3.32
N GLN A 133 -2.49 2.94 4.59
CA GLN A 133 -1.74 3.66 5.62
C GLN A 133 -0.25 3.80 5.26
N MET A 134 0.38 2.73 4.77
CA MET A 134 1.77 2.77 4.32
C MET A 134 1.98 3.76 3.17
N ARG A 135 1.05 3.80 2.21
CA ARG A 135 1.09 4.77 1.11
C ARG A 135 0.98 6.21 1.61
N THR A 136 0.10 6.48 2.58
CA THR A 136 -0.03 7.81 3.19
C THR A 136 1.26 8.22 3.88
N ARG A 137 1.85 7.35 4.71
CA ARG A 137 3.11 7.62 5.41
C ARG A 137 4.26 7.90 4.44
N LEU A 138 4.39 7.10 3.38
CA LEU A 138 5.43 7.32 2.36
C LEU A 138 5.23 8.66 1.62
N ALA A 139 3.98 9.07 1.38
CA ALA A 139 3.68 10.36 0.78
C ALA A 139 4.09 11.51 1.70
N GLU A 140 3.80 11.41 3.01
CA GLU A 140 4.22 12.39 4.02
C GLU A 140 5.75 12.50 4.09
N GLU A 141 6.47 11.37 4.17
CA GLU A 141 7.94 11.35 4.16
C GLU A 141 8.51 12.00 2.90
N ARG A 142 7.91 11.74 1.73
CA ARG A 142 8.32 12.37 0.46
C ARG A 142 8.09 13.88 0.48
N THR A 143 6.98 14.36 1.05
CA THR A 143 6.73 15.81 1.19
C THR A 143 7.71 16.47 2.16
N GLY A 144 8.01 15.82 3.30
CA GLY A 144 9.02 16.30 4.25
C GLY A 144 10.40 16.41 3.62
N LEU A 145 10.83 15.38 2.88
CA LEU A 145 12.12 15.38 2.20
C LEU A 145 12.20 16.47 1.11
N ALA A 146 11.11 16.73 0.40
CA ALA A 146 11.03 17.82 -0.58
C ALA A 146 11.16 19.18 0.12
N SER A 147 10.47 19.39 1.25
CA SER A 147 10.59 20.61 2.05
C SER A 147 12.04 20.87 2.48
N ASN A 148 12.68 19.87 3.08
CA ASN A 148 14.08 19.96 3.52
C ASN A 148 15.03 20.29 2.36
N ARG A 149 14.79 19.72 1.17
CA ARG A 149 15.58 20.06 -0.03
C ARG A 149 15.42 21.53 -0.43
N THR A 150 14.20 22.07 -0.35
CA THR A 150 13.98 23.50 -0.65
C THR A 150 14.64 24.41 0.38
N GLU A 151 14.61 24.05 1.67
CA GLU A 151 15.26 24.82 2.73
C GLU A 151 16.79 24.84 2.56
N LEU A 152 17.39 23.68 2.35
CA LEU A 152 18.83 23.58 2.08
C LEU A 152 19.25 24.38 0.84
N ALA A 153 18.42 24.39 -0.22
CA ALA A 153 18.68 25.21 -1.40
C ALA A 153 18.65 26.72 -1.09
N ARG A 154 17.71 27.16 -0.23
CA ARG A 154 17.66 28.56 0.23
C ARG A 154 18.89 28.93 1.06
N GLU A 155 19.32 28.08 1.98
CA GLU A 155 20.53 28.31 2.77
C GLU A 155 21.79 28.40 1.90
N ARG A 156 21.94 27.51 0.91
CA ARG A 156 23.06 27.56 -0.04
C ARG A 156 23.08 28.87 -0.83
N ASN A 157 21.91 29.35 -1.27
CA ASN A 157 21.82 30.65 -1.94
C ASN A 157 22.18 31.80 -1.00
N ARG A 158 21.72 31.77 0.26
CA ARG A 158 22.08 32.79 1.26
C ARG A 158 23.59 32.85 1.49
N LEU A 159 24.23 31.69 1.69
CA LEU A 159 25.68 31.61 1.84
C LEU A 159 26.44 32.10 0.60
N ALA A 160 25.92 31.84 -0.61
CA ALA A 160 26.50 32.35 -1.85
C ALA A 160 26.42 33.89 -1.95
N VAL A 161 25.29 34.47 -1.52
CA VAL A 161 25.13 35.93 -1.44
C VAL A 161 26.08 36.53 -0.41
N ASP A 162 26.15 35.96 0.80
CA ASP A 162 27.04 36.43 1.86
C ASP A 162 28.52 36.37 1.41
N ARG A 163 28.92 35.30 0.74
CA ARG A 163 30.27 35.17 0.15
C ARG A 163 30.57 36.27 -0.87
N THR A 164 29.61 36.60 -1.73
CA THR A 164 29.75 37.70 -2.70
C THR A 164 29.89 39.04 -1.98
N GLN A 165 29.07 39.31 -0.97
CA GLN A 165 29.15 40.54 -0.18
C GLN A 165 30.48 40.68 0.55
N PHE A 166 31.00 39.60 1.16
CA PHE A 166 32.33 39.63 1.78
C PHE A 166 33.45 39.87 0.76
N SER A 167 33.33 39.32 -0.45
CA SER A 167 34.30 39.59 -1.51
C SER A 167 34.32 41.07 -1.90
N VAL A 168 33.15 41.70 -2.04
CA VAL A 168 33.02 43.15 -2.33
C VAL A 168 33.60 43.99 -1.19
N ARG A 169 33.23 43.71 0.08
CA ARG A 169 33.81 44.44 1.22
C ARG A 169 35.33 44.34 1.27
N ARG A 170 35.90 43.19 0.86
CA ARG A 170 37.35 43.00 0.80
C ARG A 170 37.99 43.83 -0.30
N THR A 171 37.34 44.01 -1.46
CA THR A 171 37.84 44.89 -2.52
C THR A 171 37.76 46.35 -2.09
N ASP A 172 36.65 46.78 -1.49
CA ASP A 172 36.46 48.16 -1.02
C ASP A 172 37.52 48.52 0.03
N LEU A 173 37.77 47.64 1.00
CA LEU A 173 38.80 47.84 2.01
C LEU A 173 40.21 47.88 1.42
N ALA A 174 40.47 47.12 0.34
CA ALA A 174 41.75 47.16 -0.34
C ALA A 174 41.96 48.50 -1.08
N GLU A 175 40.91 49.04 -1.70
CA GLU A 175 40.93 50.36 -2.33
C GLU A 175 41.14 51.47 -1.30
N GLU A 176 40.43 51.44 -0.17
CA GLU A 176 40.61 52.40 0.92
C GLU A 176 42.05 52.38 1.47
N ARG A 177 42.62 51.18 1.66
CA ARG A 177 44.02 51.02 2.07
C ARG A 177 44.99 51.60 1.06
N ASN A 178 44.74 51.41 -0.23
CA ASN A 178 45.57 51.99 -1.30
C ASN A 178 45.47 53.51 -1.30
N HIS A 179 44.26 54.08 -1.20
CA HIS A 179 44.05 55.52 -1.11
C HIS A 179 44.78 56.13 0.09
N LEU A 180 44.68 55.50 1.26
CA LEU A 180 45.39 55.95 2.46
C LEU A 180 46.91 55.83 2.31
N ALA A 181 47.41 54.80 1.63
CA ALA A 181 48.83 54.65 1.33
C ALA A 181 49.32 55.79 0.42
N VAL A 182 48.58 56.11 -0.66
CA VAL A 182 48.89 57.24 -1.55
C VAL A 182 48.90 58.54 -0.74
N THR A 183 47.86 58.81 0.05
CA THR A 183 47.78 60.02 0.90
C THR A 183 48.99 60.13 1.84
N ARG A 184 49.42 59.02 2.45
CA ARG A 184 50.63 58.99 3.30
C ARG A 184 51.90 59.33 2.52
N THR A 185 52.06 58.79 1.31
CA THR A 185 53.22 59.11 0.46
C THR A 185 53.25 60.58 0.04
N VAL A 186 52.09 61.14 -0.32
CA VAL A 186 51.95 62.57 -0.69
C VAL A 186 52.30 63.45 0.51
N ARG A 187 51.76 63.17 1.71
CA ARG A 187 52.10 63.90 2.95
C ARG A 187 53.60 63.78 3.30
N ALA A 188 54.22 62.62 3.08
CA ALA A 188 55.65 62.44 3.32
C ALA A 188 56.52 63.27 2.35
N ARG A 189 56.13 63.34 1.07
CA ARG A 189 56.78 64.23 0.08
C ARG A 189 56.63 65.69 0.46
N ALA A 190 55.42 66.13 0.83
CA ALA A 190 55.16 67.49 1.30
C ALA A 190 56.05 67.86 2.50
N ARG A 191 56.16 66.98 3.51
CA ARG A 191 57.07 67.19 4.66
C ARG A 191 58.53 67.33 4.23
N THR A 192 59.00 66.50 3.30
CA THR A 192 60.38 66.55 2.78
C THR A 192 60.63 67.88 2.06
N LYS A 193 59.67 68.31 1.24
CA LYS A 193 59.72 69.57 0.48
C LYS A 193 59.79 70.78 1.41
N LEU A 194 58.90 70.85 2.41
CA LEU A 194 58.89 71.90 3.44
C LEU A 194 60.18 71.90 4.28
N SER A 195 60.70 70.72 4.65
CA SER A 195 61.97 70.60 5.37
C SER A 195 63.11 71.21 4.57
N TRP A 196 63.16 70.93 3.27
CA TRP A 196 64.22 71.42 2.42
C TRP A 196 64.10 72.93 2.15
N GLN A 197 62.88 73.47 1.99
CA GLN A 197 62.64 74.93 2.00
C GLN A 197 63.15 75.59 3.28
N ARG A 198 62.87 75.00 4.46
CA ARG A 198 63.38 75.53 5.74
C ARG A 198 64.92 75.57 5.76
N THR A 199 65.59 74.56 5.22
CA THR A 199 67.06 74.55 5.15
C THR A 199 67.63 75.60 4.20
N GLU A 200 66.96 75.85 3.07
CA GLU A 200 67.44 76.86 2.11
C GLU A 200 67.17 78.29 2.61
N LEU A 201 66.01 78.56 3.22
CA LEU A 201 65.73 79.83 3.90
C LEU A 201 66.73 80.10 5.05
N ALA A 202 67.11 79.06 5.80
CA ALA A 202 68.15 79.20 6.82
C ALA A 202 69.51 79.59 6.20
N ARG A 203 69.88 79.01 5.05
CA ARG A 203 71.09 79.39 4.30
C ARG A 203 71.03 80.83 3.80
N GLU A 204 69.92 81.27 3.24
CA GLU A 204 69.73 82.67 2.85
C GLU A 204 69.96 83.63 4.02
N ARG A 205 69.41 83.31 5.20
CA ARG A 205 69.64 84.10 6.43
C ARG A 205 71.12 84.15 6.80
N THR A 206 71.88 83.06 6.64
CA THR A 206 73.33 83.07 6.90
C THR A 206 74.09 83.96 5.91
N HIS A 207 73.76 83.91 4.62
CA HIS A 207 74.39 84.77 3.62
C HIS A 207 74.07 86.25 3.83
N LEU A 208 72.84 86.58 4.21
CA LEU A 208 72.44 87.94 4.56
C LEU A 208 73.15 88.43 5.83
N ALA A 209 73.37 87.55 6.80
CA ALA A 209 74.20 87.87 7.97
C ALA A 209 75.65 88.20 7.56
N PHE A 210 76.27 87.40 6.68
CA PHE A 210 77.61 87.69 6.15
C PHE A 210 77.69 89.04 5.42
N LEU A 211 76.67 89.38 4.62
CA LEU A 211 76.56 90.69 3.97
C LEU A 211 76.50 91.83 4.99
N ARG A 212 75.66 91.68 6.02
CA ARG A 212 75.51 92.68 7.08
C ARG A 212 76.82 92.87 7.87
N THR A 213 77.49 91.78 8.23
CA THR A 213 78.78 91.84 8.94
C THR A 213 79.87 92.41 8.05
N GLY A 214 79.91 92.01 6.77
CA GLY A 214 80.86 92.53 5.79
C GLY A 214 80.71 94.04 5.58
N LEU A 215 79.48 94.53 5.43
CA LEU A 215 79.20 95.97 5.29
C LEU A 215 79.61 96.74 6.56
N SER A 216 79.30 96.20 7.74
CA SER A 216 79.69 96.81 9.02
C SER A 216 81.21 96.93 9.15
N LEU A 217 81.95 95.86 8.82
CA LEU A 217 83.42 95.87 8.80
C LEU A 217 83.98 96.82 7.74
N LEU A 218 83.38 96.89 6.56
CA LEU A 218 83.81 97.80 5.50
C LEU A 218 83.70 99.26 5.94
N THR A 219 82.56 99.63 6.55
CA THR A 219 82.38 100.98 7.11
C THR A 219 83.39 101.28 8.22
N LEU A 220 83.64 100.32 9.11
CA LEU A 220 84.63 100.46 10.19
C LEU A 220 86.05 100.65 9.64
N GLY A 221 86.45 99.85 8.63
CA GLY A 221 87.76 99.95 7.98
C GLY A 221 87.98 101.27 7.27
N ILE A 222 86.97 101.78 6.55
CA ILE A 222 87.05 103.10 5.89
C ILE A 222 87.18 104.22 6.92
N VAL A 223 86.43 104.16 8.03
CA VAL A 223 86.50 105.16 9.11
C VAL A 223 87.88 105.14 9.78
N PHE A 224 88.44 103.96 10.06
CA PHE A 224 89.79 103.84 10.63
C PHE A 224 90.87 104.36 9.69
N PHE A 225 90.82 103.97 8.41
CA PHE A 225 91.76 104.43 7.40
C PHE A 225 91.76 105.96 7.27
N ARG A 226 90.57 106.59 7.34
CA ARG A 226 90.42 108.05 7.35
C ARG A 226 90.99 108.68 8.63
N TYR A 227 90.78 108.05 9.78
CA TYR A 227 91.14 108.61 11.08
C TYR A 227 92.66 108.56 11.34
N PHE A 228 93.33 107.45 11.01
CA PHE A 228 94.77 107.27 11.27
C PHE A 228 95.69 107.71 10.12
N GLY A 229 95.19 107.83 8.88
CA GLY A 229 95.99 108.21 7.71
C GLY A 229 97.01 107.14 7.29
N VAL A 230 97.98 107.50 6.41
CA VAL A 230 99.03 106.57 5.95
C VAL A 230 100.07 106.35 7.05
N SER A 231 99.73 105.47 7.99
CA SER A 231 100.57 105.03 9.11
C SER A 231 100.97 103.55 8.96
N TRP A 232 101.90 103.04 9.78
CA TRP A 232 102.27 101.61 9.79
C TRP A 232 101.06 100.69 10.05
N TRP A 233 100.03 101.19 10.74
CA TRP A 233 98.75 100.50 10.97
C TRP A 233 97.82 100.46 9.74
N SER A 234 98.11 101.21 8.67
CA SER A 234 97.34 101.20 7.42
C SER A 234 97.29 99.81 6.75
N ILE A 235 98.32 98.99 6.98
CA ILE A 235 98.34 97.59 6.51
C ILE A 235 97.17 96.80 7.11
N PHE A 236 96.85 97.05 8.39
CA PHE A 236 95.72 96.42 9.07
C PHE A 236 94.38 96.94 8.54
N ASP A 237 94.25 98.24 8.32
CA ASP A 237 93.02 98.85 7.77
C ASP A 237 92.74 98.34 6.35
N VAL A 238 93.77 98.22 5.51
CA VAL A 238 93.67 97.63 4.17
C VAL A 238 93.31 96.15 4.25
N ALA A 239 93.89 95.38 5.18
CA ALA A 239 93.51 93.99 5.40
C ALA A 239 92.04 93.84 5.85
N LEU A 240 91.55 94.76 6.69
CA LEU A 240 90.16 94.81 7.14
C LEU A 240 89.22 95.16 5.99
N ILE A 241 89.57 96.15 5.16
CA ILE A 241 88.82 96.50 3.95
C ILE A 241 88.78 95.32 2.98
N LEU A 242 89.92 94.68 2.68
CA LEU A 242 89.97 93.52 1.80
C LEU A 242 89.17 92.33 2.34
N GLY A 243 89.27 92.03 3.64
CA GLY A 243 88.50 90.98 4.29
C GLY A 243 86.98 91.28 4.28
N SER A 244 86.60 92.54 4.47
CA SER A 244 85.21 92.98 4.40
C SER A 244 84.63 92.86 2.99
N VAL A 245 85.39 93.27 1.96
CA VAL A 245 85.02 93.11 0.55
C VAL A 245 84.89 91.63 0.22
N PHE A 246 85.80 90.78 0.70
CA PHE A 246 85.71 89.34 0.53
C PHE A 246 84.43 88.75 1.15
N LEU A 247 84.08 89.14 2.37
CA LEU A 247 82.83 88.71 3.02
C LEU A 247 81.58 89.21 2.27
N ILE A 248 81.61 90.43 1.74
CA ILE A 248 80.52 90.98 0.93
C ILE A 248 80.38 90.20 -0.38
N VAL A 249 81.48 89.90 -1.07
CA VAL A 249 81.46 89.13 -2.32
C VAL A 249 80.97 87.70 -2.08
N GLN A 250 81.46 87.03 -1.03
CA GLN A 250 81.01 85.68 -0.66
C GLN A 250 79.53 85.68 -0.21
N GLY A 251 79.12 86.67 0.58
CA GLY A 251 77.74 86.85 1.00
C GLY A 251 76.79 87.14 -0.16
N ALA A 252 77.18 88.02 -1.09
CA ALA A 252 76.40 88.40 -2.27
C ALA A 252 76.30 87.26 -3.28
N SER A 253 77.42 86.60 -3.58
CA SER A 253 77.45 85.45 -4.48
C SER A 253 76.64 84.28 -3.90
N GLY A 254 76.79 84.02 -2.60
CA GLY A 254 76.01 83.03 -1.87
C GLY A 254 74.51 83.34 -1.87
N TYR A 255 74.12 84.55 -1.49
CA TYR A 255 72.73 85.01 -1.49
C TYR A 255 72.10 84.89 -2.87
N TRP A 256 72.77 85.36 -3.92
CA TRP A 256 72.19 85.31 -5.27
C TRP A 256 72.03 83.88 -5.78
N LYS A 257 72.95 82.98 -5.41
CA LYS A 257 72.88 81.56 -5.75
C LYS A 257 71.78 80.83 -4.99
N THR A 258 71.60 81.10 -3.69
CA THR A 258 70.52 80.50 -2.88
C THR A 258 69.16 81.08 -3.23
N HIS A 259 69.07 82.38 -3.51
CA HIS A 259 67.82 83.03 -3.89
C HIS A 259 67.27 82.54 -5.22
N ARG A 260 68.14 82.32 -6.21
CA ARG A 260 67.77 81.64 -7.46
C ARG A 260 67.26 80.23 -7.23
N ARG A 261 67.81 79.52 -6.24
CA ARG A 261 67.30 78.20 -5.85
C ARG A 261 65.90 78.37 -5.27
N VAL A 262 65.70 79.21 -4.24
CA VAL A 262 64.38 79.46 -3.61
C VAL A 262 63.28 79.73 -4.64
N GLN A 263 63.52 80.62 -5.61
CA GLN A 263 62.54 80.90 -6.67
C GLN A 263 62.27 79.71 -7.60
N ALA A 264 63.31 78.97 -7.99
CA ALA A 264 63.14 77.76 -8.79
C ALA A 264 62.31 76.70 -8.04
N LEU A 265 62.40 76.69 -6.72
CA LEU A 265 61.69 75.74 -5.87
C LEU A 265 60.25 76.15 -5.66
N GLU A 266 59.98 77.42 -5.39
CA GLU A 266 58.62 77.95 -5.34
C GLU A 266 57.87 77.70 -6.65
N GLY A 267 58.55 77.81 -7.80
CA GLY A 267 58.00 77.38 -9.08
C GLY A 267 57.66 75.89 -9.13
N LEU A 268 58.57 75.02 -8.67
CA LEU A 268 58.35 73.57 -8.55
C LEU A 268 57.35 73.17 -7.46
N ILE A 269 57.08 74.04 -6.48
CA ILE A 269 56.05 73.84 -5.46
C ILE A 269 54.68 74.16 -6.06
N SER A 270 54.58 75.30 -6.72
CA SER A 270 53.32 75.82 -7.25
C SER A 270 52.75 74.98 -8.40
N GLY A 271 53.62 74.25 -9.13
CA GLY A 271 53.23 73.35 -10.22
C GLY A 271 53.02 71.88 -9.82
N ASP A 272 53.21 71.50 -8.56
CA ASP A 272 53.06 70.11 -8.10
C ASP A 272 51.62 69.88 -7.62
N GLU A 273 50.80 69.24 -8.46
CA GLU A 273 49.37 69.00 -8.24
C GLU A 273 49.09 68.30 -6.89
N GLY A 274 49.97 67.39 -6.47
CA GLY A 274 49.84 66.68 -5.20
C GLY A 274 49.94 67.55 -3.94
N PHE A 275 50.41 68.80 -4.06
CA PHE A 275 50.40 69.76 -2.95
C PHE A 275 49.12 70.62 -2.93
N ARG A 276 48.53 70.91 -4.10
CA ARG A 276 47.28 71.68 -4.22
C ARG A 276 46.09 70.91 -3.67
N ASP A 277 46.07 69.59 -3.90
CA ASP A 277 45.00 68.70 -3.42
C ASP A 277 45.01 68.50 -1.89
N LEU A 278 46.08 68.88 -1.19
CA LEU A 278 46.15 68.89 0.27
C LEU A 278 45.62 70.18 0.90
N GLU A 279 45.49 71.27 0.13
CA GLU A 279 44.94 72.54 0.59
C GLU A 279 43.43 72.64 0.36
N THR A 280 42.87 71.83 -0.55
CA THR A 280 41.46 71.89 -0.97
C THR A 280 40.58 70.75 -0.43
N GLY A 281 41.14 69.76 0.26
CA GLY A 281 40.41 68.65 0.91
C GLY A 281 40.55 68.66 2.42
#